data_AF-A0AAD4KBD4-F1
#
_entry.id   AF-A0AAD4KBD4-F1
#
_cell.length_a   1.000
_cell.length_b   1.000
_cell.length_c   1.000
_cell.angle_alpha   90.00
_cell.angle_beta   90.00
_cell.angle_gamma   90.00
#
_symmetry.space_group_name_H-M   'P 1'
#
loop_
_entity.id
_entity.type
_entity.pdbx_description
1 polymer ?
#
loop_
_entity_poly.entity_id
_entity_poly.type
_entity_poly.pdbx_seq_one_letter_code
_entity_poly.pdbx_strand_id
1 'polypeptide(L)'
;PQSLAIVQARDDCARNGRLSAEQRRTLDRLEYANELWVQRYVHCFWTRLQLWEDTAGFNTARIVQTFGGPRRFNEEQALPAISGCNAHARRISAADSTLDWCYKAFVCILRTPVGNWYRHYILDVINGNA
;
A
#
# COMPACT_ATOMS: atom_id res chain seq x y z
N PRO A 1 2.33 -8.00 16.69
CA PRO A 1 1.04 -7.97 15.96
C PRO A 1 1.19 -7.19 14.65
N GLN A 2 0.46 -7.57 13.61
CA GLN A 2 0.52 -6.93 12.31
C GLN A 2 0.02 -5.48 12.31
N SER A 3 -1.00 -5.19 13.12
CA SER A 3 -1.49 -3.82 13.37
C SER A 3 -0.39 -2.89 13.88
N LEU A 4 0.42 -3.36 14.83
CA LEU A 4 1.58 -2.60 15.35
C LEU A 4 2.62 -2.31 14.26
N ALA A 5 2.95 -3.28 13.41
CA ALA A 5 3.90 -3.08 12.31
C ALA A 5 3.43 -2.03 11.31
N ILE A 6 2.12 -1.96 11.06
CA ILE A 6 1.51 -0.94 10.20
C ILE A 6 1.60 0.45 10.84
N VAL A 7 1.24 0.60 12.11
CA VAL A 7 1.36 1.87 12.83
C VAL A 7 2.82 2.36 12.79
N GLN A 8 3.77 1.48 13.11
CA GLN A 8 5.19 1.81 13.06
C GLN A 8 5.66 2.22 11.65
N ALA A 9 5.26 1.47 10.61
CA ALA A 9 5.61 1.81 9.24
C ALA A 9 5.03 3.17 8.81
N ARG A 10 3.78 3.49 9.20
CA ARG A 10 3.17 4.80 8.93
C ARG A 10 3.97 5.92 9.57
N ASP A 11 4.30 5.78 10.86
CA ASP A 11 5.04 6.80 11.60
C ASP A 11 6.46 7.01 11.07
N ASP A 12 7.17 5.91 10.81
CA ASP A 12 8.53 5.94 10.27
C ASP A 12 8.56 6.59 8.89
N CYS A 13 7.65 6.21 8.00
CA CYS A 13 7.62 6.77 6.64
C CYS A 13 7.16 8.22 6.62
N ALA A 14 6.25 8.62 7.51
CA ALA A 14 5.88 10.02 7.66
C ALA A 14 7.04 10.86 8.23
N ARG A 15 7.84 10.32 9.17
CA ARG A 15 9.04 10.98 9.71
C ARG A 15 10.15 11.08 8.67
N ASN A 16 10.48 9.97 8.00
CA ASN A 16 11.53 9.93 6.97
C ASN A 16 11.18 10.82 5.78
N GLY A 17 9.90 10.86 5.38
CA GLY A 17 9.40 11.76 4.35
C GLY A 17 9.31 13.23 4.77
N ARG A 18 9.56 13.55 6.05
CA ARG A 18 9.40 14.89 6.65
C ARG A 18 8.01 15.48 6.37
N LEU A 19 6.98 14.65 6.46
CA LEU A 19 5.61 15.06 6.13
C LEU A 19 5.09 16.10 7.13
N SER A 20 4.46 17.14 6.60
CA SER A 20 3.75 18.13 7.39
C SER A 20 2.55 17.50 8.12
N ALA A 21 2.02 18.20 9.12
CA ALA A 21 0.81 17.75 9.82
C ALA A 21 -0.39 17.62 8.87
N GLU A 22 -0.47 18.46 7.83
CA GLU A 22 -1.53 18.38 6.82
C GLU A 22 -1.36 17.17 5.91
N GLN A 23 -0.14 16.91 5.42
CA GLN A 23 0.16 15.71 4.62
C GLN A 23 -0.07 14.41 5.40
N ARG A 24 0.16 14.42 6.72
CA ARG A 24 -0.19 13.27 7.57
C ARG A 24 -1.70 13.06 7.63
N ARG A 25 -2.47 14.14 7.85
CA ARG A 25 -3.94 14.07 7.90
C ARG A 25 -4.56 13.55 6.60
N THR A 26 -4.03 13.92 5.43
CA THR A 26 -4.54 13.37 4.15
C THR A 26 -4.30 11.86 4.07
N LEU A 27 -3.12 11.39 4.49
CA LEU A 27 -2.81 9.95 4.57
C LEU A 27 -3.63 9.20 5.64
N ASP A 28 -4.03 9.85 6.73
CA ASP A 28 -4.94 9.28 7.74
C ASP A 28 -6.36 9.13 7.20
N ARG A 29 -6.77 10.01 6.28
CA ARG A 29 -8.02 9.90 5.52
C ARG A 29 -7.93 8.94 4.33
N LEU A 30 -6.78 8.29 4.14
CA LEU A 30 -6.50 7.38 3.01
C LEU A 30 -6.62 8.07 1.65
N GLU A 31 -6.26 9.35 1.60
CA GLU A 31 -6.21 10.16 0.38
C GLU A 31 -4.78 10.12 -0.18
N TYR A 32 -4.64 9.57 -1.39
CA TYR A 32 -3.33 9.41 -2.05
C TYR A 32 -3.33 10.19 -3.37
N ALA A 33 -3.00 11.48 -3.29
CA ALA A 33 -2.84 12.33 -4.48
C ALA A 33 -1.61 11.91 -5.30
N ASN A 34 -1.62 12.21 -6.61
CA ASN A 34 -0.48 11.93 -7.49
C ASN A 34 0.62 12.98 -7.32
N GLU A 35 1.26 12.98 -6.16
CA GLU A 35 2.32 13.90 -5.79
C GLU A 35 3.56 13.14 -5.34
N LEU A 36 4.75 13.68 -5.60
CA LEU A 36 6.02 12.99 -5.33
C LEU A 36 6.19 12.60 -3.85
N TRP A 37 5.69 13.41 -2.91
CA TRP A 37 5.75 13.08 -1.48
C TRP A 37 4.85 11.89 -1.13
N VAL A 38 3.70 11.74 -1.81
CA VAL A 38 2.81 10.56 -1.66
C VAL A 38 3.50 9.34 -2.25
N GLN A 39 4.09 9.44 -3.43
CA GLN A 39 4.81 8.32 -4.06
C GLN A 39 5.94 7.80 -3.17
N ARG A 40 6.74 8.72 -2.58
CA ARG A 40 7.79 8.39 -1.61
C ARG A 40 7.23 7.74 -0.35
N TYR A 41 6.13 8.26 0.19
CA TYR A 41 5.48 7.68 1.36
C TYR A 41 4.98 6.27 1.09
N VAL A 42 4.25 6.07 -0.01
CA VAL A 42 3.69 4.77 -0.43
C VAL A 42 4.81 3.74 -0.62
N HIS A 43 5.87 4.10 -1.34
CA HIS A 43 7.03 3.23 -1.53
C HIS A 43 7.70 2.86 -0.21
N CYS A 44 7.96 3.84 0.65
CA CYS A 44 8.53 3.58 1.98
C CYS A 44 7.65 2.64 2.80
N PHE A 45 6.34 2.90 2.84
CA PHE A 45 5.39 2.15 3.66
C PHE A 45 5.35 0.68 3.25
N TRP A 46 5.21 0.41 1.96
CA TRP A 46 5.14 -0.96 1.46
C TRP A 46 6.48 -1.71 1.51
N THR A 47 7.59 -1.00 1.32
CA THR A 47 8.95 -1.56 1.47
C THR A 47 9.22 -1.92 2.94
N ARG A 48 8.82 -1.06 3.89
CA ARG A 48 8.96 -1.31 5.35
C ARG A 48 8.18 -2.54 5.80
N LEU A 49 7.00 -2.76 5.22
CA LEU A 49 6.21 -3.96 5.47
C LEU A 49 6.74 -5.20 4.72
N GLN A 50 7.77 -5.03 3.90
CA GLN A 50 8.35 -6.05 3.02
C GLN A 50 7.30 -6.68 2.10
N LEU A 51 6.36 -5.86 1.62
CA LEU A 51 5.31 -6.24 0.68
C LEU A 51 5.54 -5.69 -0.72
N TRP A 52 6.53 -4.80 -0.87
CA TRP A 52 7.00 -4.27 -2.14
C TRP A 52 8.50 -4.55 -2.29
N GLU A 53 8.90 -4.94 -3.49
CA GLU A 53 10.30 -5.09 -3.90
C GLU A 53 10.55 -4.33 -5.22
N ASP A 54 11.61 -3.53 -5.29
CA ASP A 54 11.88 -2.67 -6.46
C ASP A 54 12.17 -3.42 -7.76
N THR A 55 12.45 -4.71 -7.67
CA THR A 55 12.69 -5.60 -8.81
C THR A 55 11.45 -6.40 -9.23
N ALA A 56 10.50 -6.62 -8.33
CA ALA A 56 9.38 -7.56 -8.52
C ALA A 56 7.98 -6.96 -8.32
N GLY A 57 7.88 -5.79 -7.68
CA GLY A 57 6.64 -5.11 -7.35
C GLY A 57 6.00 -5.63 -6.07
N PHE A 58 4.66 -5.58 -5.99
CA PHE A 58 3.94 -6.09 -4.82
C PHE A 58 4.02 -7.62 -4.72
N ASN A 59 4.45 -8.13 -3.57
CA ASN A 59 4.46 -9.56 -3.27
C ASN A 59 3.03 -10.02 -2.95
N THR A 60 2.34 -10.53 -3.98
CA THR A 60 0.94 -10.93 -3.94
C THR A 60 0.66 -11.95 -2.85
N ALA A 61 1.46 -13.03 -2.79
CA ALA A 61 1.31 -14.10 -1.82
C ALA A 61 1.47 -13.60 -0.39
N ARG A 62 2.46 -12.73 -0.13
CA ARG A 62 2.68 -12.17 1.20
C ARG A 62 1.58 -11.19 1.60
N ILE A 63 1.06 -10.38 0.67
CA ILE A 63 -0.13 -9.54 0.93
C ILE A 63 -1.29 -10.44 1.36
N VAL A 64 -1.56 -11.52 0.63
CA VAL A 64 -2.63 -12.46 0.98
C VAL A 64 -2.39 -13.10 2.34
N GLN A 65 -1.18 -13.56 2.67
CA GLN A 65 -0.90 -14.16 3.98
C GLN A 65 -0.98 -13.16 5.12
N THR A 66 -0.52 -11.94 4.87
CA THR A 66 -0.51 -10.86 5.85
C THR A 66 -1.95 -10.45 6.12
N PHE A 67 -2.79 -10.34 5.09
CA PHE A 67 -4.11 -9.69 5.19
C PHE A 67 -5.31 -10.62 5.06
N GLY A 68 -5.08 -11.87 4.65
CA GLY A 68 -6.06 -12.92 4.43
C GLY A 68 -6.30 -13.75 5.67
N GLY A 69 -7.30 -13.34 6.45
CA GLY A 69 -7.86 -14.12 7.54
C GLY A 69 -9.15 -14.85 7.14
N PRO A 70 -9.62 -15.82 7.95
CA PRO A 70 -10.69 -16.78 7.65
C PRO A 70 -12.09 -16.22 7.32
N ARG A 71 -12.25 -14.89 7.21
CA ARG A 71 -13.52 -14.24 6.80
C ARG A 71 -13.36 -13.10 5.78
N ARG A 72 -12.16 -12.76 5.28
CA ARG A 72 -11.92 -11.39 4.76
C ARG A 72 -11.17 -11.23 3.45
N PHE A 73 -10.69 -12.29 2.80
CA PHE A 73 -9.89 -12.13 1.59
C PHE A 73 -10.16 -13.30 0.64
N ASN A 74 -10.89 -13.04 -0.46
CA ASN A 74 -11.01 -14.03 -1.52
C ASN A 74 -9.69 -14.04 -2.30
N GLU A 75 -8.82 -14.97 -1.95
CA GLU A 75 -7.48 -15.12 -2.56
C GLU A 75 -7.57 -15.25 -4.09
N GLU A 76 -8.58 -15.97 -4.58
CA GLU A 76 -8.81 -16.20 -6.02
C GLU A 76 -9.08 -14.89 -6.77
N GLN A 77 -9.67 -13.90 -6.11
CA GLN A 77 -9.93 -12.58 -6.71
C GLN A 77 -8.77 -11.61 -6.49
N ALA A 78 -8.10 -11.71 -5.35
CA ALA A 78 -7.09 -10.73 -4.96
C ALA A 78 -5.74 -10.95 -5.65
N LEU A 79 -5.30 -12.20 -5.79
CA LEU A 79 -4.05 -12.54 -6.48
C LEU A 79 -4.00 -11.99 -7.92
N PRO A 80 -5.00 -12.29 -8.79
CA PRO A 80 -4.98 -11.76 -10.16
C PRO A 80 -5.15 -10.25 -10.21
N ALA A 81 -5.92 -9.65 -9.29
CA ALA A 81 -6.09 -8.20 -9.22
C ALA A 81 -4.76 -7.48 -8.92
N ILE A 82 -4.02 -7.93 -7.91
CA ILE A 82 -2.73 -7.33 -7.53
C ILE A 82 -1.68 -7.58 -8.63
N SER A 83 -1.59 -8.81 -9.14
CA SER A 83 -0.66 -9.17 -10.22
C SER A 83 -0.91 -8.35 -11.49
N GLY A 84 -2.18 -8.21 -11.88
CA GLY A 84 -2.60 -7.39 -13.02
C GLY A 84 -2.22 -5.92 -12.83
N CYS A 85 -2.41 -5.36 -11.63
CA CYS A 85 -2.00 -4.00 -11.32
C CYS A 85 -0.48 -3.80 -11.35
N ASN A 86 0.31 -4.73 -10.81
CA ASN A 86 1.78 -4.70 -10.91
C ASN A 86 2.23 -4.64 -12.38
N ALA A 87 1.73 -5.56 -13.21
CA ALA A 87 2.13 -5.68 -14.61
C ALA A 87 1.63 -4.52 -15.48
N HIS A 88 0.44 -3.99 -15.19
CA HIS A 88 -0.05 -2.80 -15.87
C HIS A 88 0.78 -1.57 -15.48
N ALA A 89 0.97 -1.31 -14.18
CA ALA A 89 1.74 -0.18 -13.68
C ALA A 89 3.17 -0.20 -14.22
N ARG A 90 3.84 -1.37 -14.24
CA ARG A 90 5.21 -1.51 -14.77
C ARG A 90 5.34 -1.01 -16.21
N ARG A 91 4.31 -1.21 -17.04
CA ARG A 91 4.30 -0.79 -18.45
C ARG A 91 4.06 0.71 -18.64
N ILE A 92 3.31 1.34 -17.74
CA ILE A 92 2.91 2.75 -17.87
C ILE A 92 3.74 3.70 -16.98
N SER A 93 4.67 3.16 -16.21
CA SER A 93 5.57 3.93 -15.37
C SER A 93 6.71 4.56 -16.16
N ALA A 94 7.20 5.69 -15.66
CA ALA A 94 8.43 6.28 -16.20
C ALA A 94 9.57 5.26 -16.09
N ALA A 95 10.41 5.18 -17.13
CA ALA A 95 11.57 4.29 -17.14
C ALA A 95 12.41 4.52 -15.87
N ASP A 96 12.82 3.42 -15.24
CA ASP A 96 13.65 3.38 -14.03
C ASP A 96 13.09 4.09 -12.78
N SER A 97 11.82 4.52 -12.78
CA SER A 97 11.18 5.11 -11.60
C SER A 97 10.43 4.06 -10.77
N THR A 98 11.08 3.51 -9.75
CA THR A 98 10.47 2.56 -8.81
C THR A 98 9.37 3.20 -7.95
N LEU A 99 9.52 4.49 -7.63
CA LEU A 99 8.50 5.26 -6.90
C LEU A 99 7.20 5.38 -7.69
N ASP A 100 7.28 5.75 -8.97
CA ASP A 100 6.13 5.89 -9.85
C ASP A 100 5.47 4.53 -10.10
N TRP A 101 6.27 3.47 -10.23
CA TRP A 101 5.76 2.10 -10.36
C TRP A 101 5.00 1.64 -9.12
N CYS A 102 5.60 1.76 -7.93
CA CYS A 102 4.96 1.41 -6.67
C CYS A 102 3.64 2.16 -6.48
N TYR A 103 3.67 3.47 -6.71
CA TYR A 103 2.48 4.31 -6.58
C TYR A 103 1.36 3.92 -7.57
N LYS A 104 1.67 3.77 -8.86
CA LYS A 104 0.67 3.41 -9.87
C LYS A 104 0.08 2.02 -9.62
N ALA A 105 0.90 1.06 -9.19
CA ALA A 105 0.42 -0.26 -8.82
C ALA A 105 -0.52 -0.18 -7.61
N PHE A 106 -0.15 0.59 -6.58
CA PHE A 106 -0.97 0.78 -5.39
C PHE A 106 -2.32 1.44 -5.71
N VAL A 107 -2.32 2.53 -6.47
CA VAL A 107 -3.56 3.22 -6.87
C VAL A 107 -4.44 2.32 -7.73
N CYS A 108 -3.85 1.49 -8.59
CA CYS A 108 -4.59 0.46 -9.33
C CYS A 108 -5.28 -0.52 -8.37
N ILE A 109 -4.54 -1.07 -7.40
CA ILE A 109 -5.07 -2.01 -6.40
C ILE A 109 -6.20 -1.37 -5.60
N LEU A 110 -6.08 -0.09 -5.23
CA LEU A 110 -7.10 0.67 -4.51
C LEU A 110 -8.44 0.77 -5.25
N ARG A 111 -8.48 0.56 -6.56
CA ARG A 111 -9.70 0.55 -7.40
C ARG A 111 -10.34 -0.84 -7.52
N THR A 112 -9.73 -1.87 -6.94
CA THR A 112 -10.23 -3.24 -6.92
C THR A 112 -10.91 -3.56 -5.58
N PRO A 113 -11.59 -4.72 -5.44
CA PRO A 113 -12.09 -5.17 -4.14
C PRO A 113 -11.02 -5.27 -3.04
N VAL A 114 -9.76 -5.56 -3.41
CA VAL A 114 -8.62 -5.55 -2.47
C VAL A 114 -8.42 -4.18 -1.82
N GLY A 115 -8.65 -3.11 -2.59
CA GLY A 115 -8.60 -1.74 -2.11
C GLY A 115 -9.65 -1.44 -1.04
N ASN A 116 -10.87 -1.98 -1.17
CA ASN A 116 -11.92 -1.79 -0.17
C ASN A 116 -11.56 -2.48 1.14
N TRP A 117 -11.03 -3.70 1.05
CA TRP A 117 -10.52 -4.42 2.21
C TRP A 117 -9.38 -3.64 2.89
N TYR A 118 -8.40 -3.14 2.11
CA TYR A 118 -7.28 -2.35 2.63
C TYR A 118 -7.77 -1.16 3.44
N ARG A 119 -8.75 -0.40 2.92
CA ARG A 119 -9.29 0.78 3.61
C ARG A 119 -9.92 0.40 4.95
N HIS A 120 -10.77 -0.62 4.98
CA HIS A 120 -11.39 -1.08 6.24
C HIS A 120 -10.33 -1.51 7.24
N TYR A 121 -9.36 -2.32 6.82
CA TYR A 121 -8.33 -2.83 7.72
C TYR A 121 -7.45 -1.71 8.27
N ILE A 122 -7.02 -0.76 7.44
CA ILE A 122 -6.22 0.37 7.92
C ILE A 122 -7.02 1.26 8.87
N LEU A 123 -8.30 1.49 8.61
CA LEU A 123 -9.17 2.23 9.53
C LEU A 123 -9.34 1.49 10.86
N ASP A 124 -9.52 0.16 10.84
CA ASP A 124 -9.56 -0.64 12.08
C ASP A 124 -8.25 -0.47 12.86
N VAL A 125 -7.09 -0.55 12.18
CA VAL A 125 -5.77 -0.38 12.80
C VAL A 125 -5.59 1.03 13.40
N ILE A 126 -5.93 2.09 12.66
CA ILE A 126 -5.78 3.48 13.13
C ILE A 126 -6.69 3.75 14.33
N ASN A 127 -7.91 3.20 14.33
CA ASN A 127 -8.88 3.40 15.41
C ASN A 127 -8.65 2.47 16.62
N GLY A 128 -7.66 1.57 16.58
CA GLY A 128 -7.38 0.62 17.66
C GLY A 128 -8.36 -0.56 17.74
N ASN A 129 -9.08 -0.85 16.64
CA ASN A 129 -10.09 -1.91 16.54
C ASN A 129 -9.55 -3.22 15.93
N ALA A 130 -8.27 -3.27 15.54
CA ALA A 130 -7.63 -4.37 14.81
C ALA A 130 -6.74 -5.29 15.65
#